data_AF-A0A6U1U893-F1
#
_entry.id   AF-A0A6U1U893-F1
#
_cell.length_a   1.000
_cell.length_b   1.000
_cell.length_c   1.000
_cell.angle_alpha   90.00
_cell.angle_beta   90.00
_cell.angle_gamma   90.00
#
_symmetry.space_group_name_H-M   'P 1'
#
loop_
_entity.id
_entity.type
_entity.pdbx_description
1 polymer ?
#
loop_
_entity_poly.entity_id
_entity_poly.type
_entity_poly.pdbx_seq_one_letter_code
_entity_poly.pdbx_strand_id
1 'polypeptide(L)'
;RIIIVSGDRHIGGFYRHNVYDLGEVTASSWTHSVPLGAYSSCSTSEECDEEDDLRLQEFIRVNNFGTLDIDWEKKEVKLALRRAQTEDGHWSRNAGNAGEILQSLTYSIP
;
A
#
# COMPACT_ATOMS: atom_id res chain seq x y z
N ARG A 1 -8.00 16.48 9.81
CA ARG A 1 -7.36 15.33 9.17
C ARG A 1 -8.36 14.23 8.90
N ILE A 2 -8.51 13.81 7.64
CA ILE A 2 -9.34 12.68 7.24
C ILE A 2 -8.41 11.62 6.66
N ILE A 3 -8.62 10.36 7.02
CA ILE A 3 -7.92 9.23 6.41
C ILE A 3 -9.00 8.37 5.77
N ILE A 4 -8.90 8.15 4.46
CA ILE A 4 -9.85 7.35 3.70
C ILE A 4 -9.15 6.06 3.28
N VAL A 5 -9.84 4.95 3.48
CA VAL A 5 -9.52 3.67 2.84
C VAL A 5 -10.50 3.52 1.68
N SER A 6 -10.04 3.69 0.45
CA SER A 6 -10.91 3.80 -0.75
C SER A 6 -10.33 3.08 -1.96
N GLY A 7 -11.16 2.86 -2.98
CA GLY A 7 -10.72 2.38 -4.29
C GLY A 7 -10.82 0.87 -4.49
N ASP A 8 -11.09 0.51 -5.75
CA ASP A 8 -11.05 -0.85 -6.31
C ASP A 8 -9.78 -1.04 -7.17
N ARG A 9 -8.63 -0.52 -6.70
CA ARG A 9 -7.36 -0.79 -7.37
C ARG A 9 -6.80 -2.06 -6.78
N HIS A 10 -6.66 -3.10 -7.60
CA HIS A 10 -6.10 -4.38 -7.18
C HIS A 10 -4.61 -4.32 -6.75
N ILE A 11 -4.05 -3.12 -6.52
CA ILE A 11 -2.64 -2.84 -6.17
C ILE A 11 -2.56 -1.73 -5.12
N GLY A 12 -1.54 -1.82 -4.25
CA GLY A 12 -1.48 -1.03 -3.01
C GLY A 12 -0.77 0.28 -3.20
N GLY A 13 -1.45 1.39 -2.90
CA GLY A 13 -0.90 2.74 -2.98
C GLY A 13 -1.33 3.62 -1.82
N PHE A 14 -0.46 4.57 -1.50
CA PHE A 14 -0.70 5.61 -0.52
C PHE A 14 -0.61 6.98 -1.19
N TYR A 15 -1.58 7.83 -0.90
CA TYR A 15 -1.73 9.15 -1.52
C TYR A 15 -1.87 10.24 -0.47
N ARG A 16 -1.38 11.43 -0.81
CA ARG A 16 -1.61 12.63 0.00
C ARG A 16 -2.09 13.76 -0.88
N HIS A 17 -3.26 14.27 -0.56
CA HIS A 17 -3.73 15.51 -1.16
C HIS A 17 -3.20 16.68 -0.33
N ASN A 18 -2.66 17.70 -0.99
CA ASN A 18 -2.13 18.89 -0.31
C ASN A 18 -3.20 19.98 -0.12
N VAL A 19 -4.26 19.95 -0.93
CA VAL A 19 -5.38 20.90 -0.89
C VAL A 19 -6.34 20.60 0.27
N TYR A 20 -6.43 19.33 0.66
CA TYR A 20 -7.21 18.84 1.80
C TYR A 20 -6.26 18.03 2.67
N ASP A 21 -6.22 18.21 4.00
CA ASP A 21 -5.42 17.37 4.92
C ASP A 21 -6.02 15.94 4.98
N LEU A 22 -5.82 15.22 3.88
CA LEU A 22 -6.43 13.96 3.49
C LEU A 22 -5.34 12.97 3.08
N GLY A 23 -5.29 11.85 3.78
CA GLY A 23 -4.55 10.66 3.39
C GLY A 23 -5.48 9.62 2.78
N GLU A 24 -5.10 9.01 1.66
CA GLU A 24 -5.82 7.89 1.05
C GLU A 24 -4.94 6.64 1.00
N VAL A 25 -5.55 5.49 1.29
CA VAL A 25 -4.97 4.17 1.09
C VAL A 25 -5.91 3.31 0.26
N THR A 26 -5.39 2.66 -0.77
CA THR A 26 -6.20 1.82 -1.67
C THR A 26 -6.74 0.57 -0.95
N ALA A 27 -8.06 0.38 -0.94
CA ALA A 27 -8.75 -0.62 -0.13
C ALA A 27 -8.50 -2.06 -0.60
N SER A 28 -8.42 -2.33 -1.91
CA SER A 28 -8.27 -3.70 -2.42
C SER A 28 -6.94 -4.33 -1.99
N SER A 29 -5.91 -3.51 -1.85
CA SER A 29 -4.60 -3.93 -1.30
C SER A 29 -4.50 -3.88 0.19
N TRP A 30 -5.59 -3.59 0.91
CA TRP A 30 -5.59 -3.82 2.35
C TRP A 30 -5.55 -5.33 2.69
N THR A 31 -5.93 -6.20 1.74
CA THR A 31 -5.96 -7.66 1.95
C THR A 31 -5.18 -8.46 0.92
N HIS A 32 -4.93 -7.94 -0.30
CA HIS A 32 -4.12 -8.61 -1.33
C HIS A 32 -3.72 -7.65 -2.47
N SER A 33 -2.55 -7.83 -3.09
CA SER A 33 -2.12 -7.06 -4.28
C SER A 33 -1.88 -7.93 -5.51
N VAL A 34 -2.20 -7.42 -6.70
CA VAL A 34 -2.03 -8.12 -7.98
C VAL A 34 -0.57 -8.02 -8.46
N PRO A 35 0.07 -9.15 -8.81
CA PRO A 35 1.44 -9.14 -9.30
C PRO A 35 1.53 -8.51 -10.69
N LEU A 36 2.70 -7.96 -11.02
CA LEU A 36 2.95 -7.29 -12.31
C LEU A 36 2.61 -8.19 -13.53
N GLY A 37 2.91 -9.49 -13.42
CA GLY A 37 2.65 -10.48 -14.49
C GLY A 37 1.21 -10.99 -14.58
N ALA A 38 0.26 -10.45 -13.81
CA ALA A 38 -1.15 -10.83 -13.93
C ALA A 38 -1.81 -10.31 -15.23
N TYR A 39 -1.22 -9.29 -15.87
CA TYR A 39 -1.67 -8.76 -17.15
C TYR A 39 -0.58 -8.98 -18.20
N SER A 40 -0.94 -9.54 -19.34
CA SER A 40 -0.01 -10.01 -20.38
C SER A 40 0.60 -8.89 -21.25
N SER A 41 0.44 -7.62 -20.85
CA SER A 41 0.72 -6.46 -21.69
C SER A 41 1.96 -5.65 -21.32
N CYS A 42 2.61 -5.90 -20.18
CA CYS A 42 3.77 -5.11 -19.75
C CYS A 42 4.86 -5.98 -19.11
N SER A 43 6.11 -5.53 -19.21
CA SER A 43 7.30 -6.18 -18.67
C SER A 43 7.86 -5.49 -17.42
N THR A 44 7.53 -4.22 -17.20
CA THR A 44 7.96 -3.45 -16.01
C THR A 44 6.80 -2.70 -15.34
N SER A 45 6.99 -2.27 -14.09
CA SER A 45 6.03 -1.42 -13.37
C SER A 45 5.81 -0.10 -14.08
N GLU A 46 6.87 0.52 -14.60
CA GLU A 46 6.81 1.81 -15.29
C GLU A 46 5.93 1.76 -16.55
N GLU A 47 5.84 0.60 -17.22
CA GLU A 47 5.00 0.42 -18.41
C GLU A 47 3.51 0.23 -18.06
N CYS A 48 3.22 -0.34 -16.89
CA CYS A 48 1.89 -0.82 -16.52
C CYS A 48 1.19 0.06 -15.48
N ASP A 49 1.96 0.89 -14.77
CA ASP A 49 1.45 1.77 -13.73
C ASP A 49 1.16 3.16 -14.29
N GLU A 50 -0.06 3.62 -14.04
CA GLU A 50 -0.43 5.02 -14.23
C GLU A 50 0.52 5.92 -13.44
N GLU A 51 1.13 6.91 -14.10
CA GLU A 51 1.84 7.98 -13.42
C GLU A 51 0.86 8.84 -12.62
N ASP A 52 1.17 9.09 -11.35
CA ASP A 52 0.35 9.92 -10.48
C ASP A 52 1.24 10.71 -9.50
N ASP A 53 1.23 12.04 -9.63
CA ASP A 53 2.02 12.96 -8.81
C ASP A 53 1.58 13.00 -7.33
N LEU A 54 0.41 12.46 -7.01
CA LEU A 54 -0.13 12.39 -5.65
C LEU A 54 0.27 11.10 -4.94
N ARG A 55 0.79 10.12 -5.70
CA ARG A 55 1.25 8.84 -5.16
C ARG A 55 2.57 9.04 -4.42
N LEU A 56 2.62 8.60 -3.17
CA LEU A 56 3.77 8.84 -2.31
C LEU A 56 4.96 7.93 -2.58
N GLN A 57 4.71 6.70 -3.03
CA GLN A 57 5.72 5.66 -3.30
C GLN A 57 5.21 4.68 -4.37
N GLU A 58 6.08 3.80 -4.86
CA GLU A 58 5.73 2.74 -5.81
C GLU A 58 4.59 1.83 -5.32
N PHE A 59 3.90 1.19 -6.27
CA PHE A 59 2.86 0.24 -5.92
C PHE A 59 3.41 -1.01 -5.23
N ILE A 60 2.71 -1.45 -4.20
CA ILE A 60 2.97 -2.74 -3.56
C ILE A 60 2.31 -3.84 -4.38
N ARG A 61 3.13 -4.76 -4.93
CA ARG A 61 2.72 -5.87 -5.80
C ARG A 61 3.00 -7.26 -5.23
N VAL A 62 3.27 -7.31 -3.93
CA VAL A 62 3.45 -8.57 -3.19
C VAL A 62 2.22 -8.83 -2.33
N ASN A 63 1.95 -10.11 -2.03
CA ASN A 63 0.86 -10.45 -1.14
C ASN A 63 1.08 -9.83 0.25
N ASN A 64 0.08 -9.10 0.73
CA ASN A 64 0.20 -8.23 1.89
C ASN A 64 -1.12 -8.11 2.66
N PHE A 65 -1.06 -7.57 3.87
CA PHE A 65 -2.22 -7.14 4.64
C PHE A 65 -1.97 -5.75 5.22
N GLY A 66 -3.01 -4.98 5.43
CA GLY A 66 -2.94 -3.65 6.02
C GLY A 66 -3.10 -3.67 7.54
N THR A 67 -2.37 -2.81 8.24
CA THR A 67 -2.55 -2.54 9.67
C THR A 67 -2.84 -1.06 9.91
N LEU A 68 -3.71 -0.81 10.89
CA LEU A 68 -4.02 0.50 11.43
C LEU A 68 -3.68 0.48 12.92
N ASP A 69 -2.58 1.13 13.30
CA ASP A 69 -2.15 1.26 14.68
C ASP A 69 -2.52 2.67 15.18
N ILE A 70 -3.26 2.76 16.28
CA ILE A 70 -3.65 4.05 16.88
C ILE A 70 -2.98 4.17 18.25
N ASP A 71 -2.10 5.15 18.39
CA ASP A 71 -1.49 5.54 19.65
C ASP A 71 -2.26 6.75 20.21
N TRP A 72 -3.13 6.51 21.19
CA TRP A 72 -3.97 7.55 21.77
C TRP A 72 -3.20 8.52 22.67
N GLU A 73 -2.11 8.06 23.30
CA GLU A 73 -1.29 8.90 24.17
C GLU A 73 -0.46 9.89 23.34
N LYS A 74 0.17 9.40 22.26
CA LYS A 74 0.91 10.24 21.32
C LYS A 74 0.03 10.98 20.34
N LYS A 75 -1.26 10.64 20.30
CA LYS A 75 -2.20 11.10 19.29
C LYS A 75 -1.66 10.83 17.89
N GLU A 76 -1.35 9.58 17.58
CA GLU A 76 -0.83 9.19 16.27
C GLU A 76 -1.63 8.04 15.68
N VAL A 77 -1.80 8.06 14.37
CA VAL A 77 -2.31 6.95 13.57
C VAL A 77 -1.21 6.53 12.61
N LYS A 78 -0.88 5.24 12.61
CA LYS A 78 0.02 4.63 11.64
C LYS A 78 -0.76 3.64 10.78
N LEU A 79 -0.70 3.84 9.47
CA LEU A 79 -1.15 2.88 8.47
C LEU A 79 0.07 2.17 7.90
N ALA A 80 0.01 0.86 7.73
CA ALA A 80 1.09 0.12 7.09
C ALA A 80 0.54 -1.02 6.22
N LEU A 81 1.20 -1.28 5.09
CA LEU A 81 1.06 -2.54 4.38
C LEU A 81 2.21 -3.44 4.80
N ARG A 82 1.88 -4.68 5.16
CA ARG A 82 2.82 -5.68 5.67
C ARG A 82 2.77 -6.94 4.85
N ARG A 83 3.92 -7.57 4.63
CA ARG A 83 4.02 -8.83 3.89
C ARG A 83 3.21 -9.94 4.58
N ALA A 84 2.37 -10.64 3.84
CA ALA A 84 1.49 -11.68 4.39
C ALA A 84 2.16 -13.04 4.59
N GLN A 85 3.11 -13.44 3.73
CA GLN A 85 3.73 -14.77 3.74
C GLN A 85 5.23 -14.70 3.47
N THR A 86 5.98 -15.66 4.04
CA THR A 86 7.42 -15.89 3.82
C THR A 86 7.74 -16.83 2.66
N GLU A 87 6.79 -17.68 2.22
CA GLU A 87 7.05 -18.73 1.24
C GLU A 87 6.05 -18.72 0.08
N ASP A 88 6.58 -19.07 -1.08
CA ASP A 88 6.06 -18.87 -2.44
C ASP A 88 4.62 -19.33 -2.67
N GLY A 89 3.68 -18.39 -2.58
CA GLY A 89 2.57 -18.35 -3.53
C GLY A 89 3.09 -17.72 -4.82
N HIS A 90 3.62 -18.54 -5.73
CA HIS A 90 4.16 -18.17 -7.05
C HIS A 90 3.71 -16.77 -7.52
N TRP A 91 4.66 -15.82 -7.66
CA TRP A 91 4.74 -14.69 -8.63
C TRP A 91 5.74 -13.58 -8.21
N SER A 92 6.41 -13.66 -7.05
CA SER A 92 7.40 -12.64 -6.62
C SER A 92 8.75 -13.24 -6.24
N ARG A 93 9.83 -12.85 -6.94
CA ARG A 93 11.23 -13.27 -6.69
C ARG A 93 11.88 -12.68 -5.43
N ASN A 94 11.16 -11.92 -4.61
CA ASN A 94 11.71 -11.25 -3.44
C ASN A 94 11.26 -11.95 -2.15
N ALA A 95 12.14 -12.79 -1.59
CA ALA A 95 12.00 -13.46 -0.31
C ALA A 95 12.16 -12.44 0.84
N GLY A 96 11.05 -11.89 1.31
CA GLY A 96 11.00 -11.04 2.51
C GLY A 96 10.32 -11.76 3.67
N ASN A 97 10.45 -11.21 4.88
CA ASN A 97 9.89 -11.82 6.09
C ASN A 97 8.40 -11.51 6.26
N ALA A 98 7.58 -12.47 6.68
CA ALA A 98 6.19 -12.21 7.01
C ALA A 98 6.10 -11.15 8.12
N GLY A 99 5.15 -10.23 7.98
CA GLY A 99 4.96 -9.09 8.88
C GLY A 99 5.91 -7.90 8.64
N GLU A 100 6.90 -8.04 7.74
CA GLU A 100 7.76 -6.93 7.29
C GLU A 100 6.90 -5.77 6.78
N ILE A 101 7.26 -4.54 7.18
CA ILE A 101 6.61 -3.33 6.69
C ILE A 101 7.12 -3.05 5.27
N LEU A 102 6.21 -3.11 4.31
CA LEU A 102 6.49 -2.80 2.91
C LEU A 102 6.38 -1.29 2.67
N GLN A 103 5.35 -0.69 3.25
CA GLN A 103 5.13 0.75 3.22
C GLN A 103 4.33 1.17 4.45
N SER A 104 4.56 2.39 4.95
CA SER A 104 3.75 2.94 6.03
C SER A 104 3.64 4.46 5.97
N LEU A 105 2.55 4.98 6.50
CA LEU A 105 2.34 6.40 6.75
C LEU A 105 1.95 6.62 8.22
N THR A 106 2.49 7.69 8.80
CA THR A 106 2.10 8.16 10.13
C THR A 106 1.47 9.53 10.04
N TYR A 107 0.42 9.73 10.85
CA TYR A 107 -0.32 10.97 10.96
C TYR A 107 -0.55 11.31 12.43
N SER A 108 -0.34 12.56 12.81
CA SER A 108 -0.78 13.07 14.12
C SER A 108 -2.29 13.35 14.11
N ILE A 109 -2.96 13.02 15.21
CA ILE A 109 -4.35 13.33 15.54
C ILE A 109 -4.32 14.63 16.38
N PRO A 110 -5.23 15.59 16.14
CA PRO A 110 -5.30 16.82 16.94
C PRO A 110 -5.59 16.60 18.43
#